data_AF-A0A8S2XS27-F1
#
_entry.id   AF-A0A8S2XS27-F1
#
_cell.length_a   1.000
_cell.length_b   1.000
_cell.length_c   1.000
_cell.angle_alpha   90.00
_cell.angle_beta   90.00
_cell.angle_gamma   90.00
#
_symmetry.space_group_name_H-M   'P 1'
#
loop_
_entity.id
_entity.type
_entity.pdbx_description
1 polymer ?
#
loop_
_entity_poly.entity_id
_entity_poly.type
_entity_poly.pdbx_seq_one_letter_code
_entity_poly.pdbx_strand_id
1 'polypeptide(L)'
;ESRLMIMEIQQLEDEIIGLEQASSIYNSNVQKYQNFIKEKDILVNKIVITPYHNTICLNCNQVCHERCSLTETTEVGEKVLQRCAVIGSNGKCTVCKAHCSFDNHYHDRKLITPVHRTLKAIANDIQTRSLAAKENKEKVDMKCETVQETKKLIEDALNEQYNKVKESCYRIKQTCKGFNVVEELYIFINLLKIDCNSLNSQSVIR
;
A
#
# COMPACT_ATOMS: atom_id res chain seq x y z
N GLU A 1 45.62 8.99 59.26
CA GLU A 1 44.60 9.73 58.50
C GLU A 1 45.18 10.35 57.23
N SER A 2 46.14 11.28 57.30
CA SER A 2 46.72 11.96 56.13
C SER A 2 47.39 11.02 55.10
N ARG A 3 48.00 9.92 55.55
CA ARG A 3 48.61 8.92 54.66
C ARG A 3 47.58 8.11 53.85
N LEU A 4 46.39 7.86 54.42
CA LEU A 4 45.30 7.19 53.72
C LEU A 4 44.72 8.12 52.64
N MET A 5 44.52 9.40 52.98
CA MET A 5 44.07 10.40 52.01
C MET A 5 45.06 10.60 50.85
N ILE A 6 46.38 10.57 51.10
CA ILE A 6 47.39 10.65 50.03
C ILE A 6 47.33 9.45 49.09
N MET A 7 47.12 8.23 49.63
CA MET A 7 46.99 7.04 48.79
C MET A 7 45.70 7.05 47.96
N GLU A 8 44.60 7.52 48.53
CA GLU A 8 43.32 7.70 47.81
C GLU A 8 43.46 8.75 46.69
N ILE A 9 44.14 9.86 46.97
CA ILE A 9 44.41 10.89 45.95
C ILE A 9 45.26 10.31 44.81
N GLN A 10 46.31 9.55 45.12
CA GLN A 10 47.16 8.92 44.09
C GLN A 10 46.38 7.91 43.24
N GLN A 11 45.50 7.11 43.85
CA GLN A 11 44.62 6.21 43.10
C GLN A 11 43.69 6.96 42.15
N LEU A 12 43.12 8.07 42.61
CA LEU A 12 42.27 8.92 41.78
C LEU A 12 43.07 9.59 40.64
N GLU A 13 44.30 10.04 40.91
CA GLU A 13 45.19 10.60 39.88
C GLU A 13 45.54 9.57 38.81
N ASP A 14 45.90 8.35 39.23
CA ASP A 14 46.19 7.23 38.31
C ASP A 14 44.96 6.85 37.47
N GLU A 15 43.77 6.84 38.08
CA GLU A 15 42.51 6.58 37.38
C GLU A 15 42.17 7.68 36.38
N ILE A 16 42.36 8.95 36.75
CA ILE A 16 42.18 10.10 35.85
C ILE A 16 43.11 9.99 34.64
N ILE A 17 44.40 9.69 34.86
CA ILE A 17 45.37 9.52 33.77
C ILE A 17 44.94 8.37 32.84
N GLY A 18 44.48 7.24 33.40
CA GLY A 18 43.96 6.13 32.63
C GLY A 18 42.75 6.50 31.78
N LEU A 19 41.81 7.27 32.35
CA LEU A 19 40.61 7.75 31.65
C LEU A 19 40.94 8.79 30.57
N GLU A 20 41.89 9.69 30.82
CA GLU A 20 42.35 10.68 29.84
C GLU A 20 43.01 10.00 28.64
N GLN A 21 43.86 9.00 28.89
CA GLN A 21 44.47 8.20 27.83
C GLN A 21 43.42 7.44 27.02
N ALA A 22 42.46 6.80 27.69
CA ALA A 22 41.36 6.12 27.01
C ALA A 22 40.53 7.08 26.15
N SER A 23 40.19 8.26 26.68
CA SER A 23 39.47 9.32 25.96
C SER A 23 40.23 9.78 24.71
N SER A 24 41.55 9.98 24.81
CA SER A 24 42.41 10.32 23.68
C SER A 24 42.40 9.25 22.58
N ILE A 25 42.49 7.97 22.95
CA ILE A 25 42.40 6.84 22.02
C ILE A 25 41.03 6.81 21.33
N TYR A 26 39.95 6.95 22.08
CA TYR A 26 38.60 6.96 21.51
C TYR A 26 38.39 8.14 20.55
N ASN A 27 38.87 9.33 20.90
CA ASN A 27 38.81 10.50 20.02
C ASN A 27 39.58 10.29 18.72
N SER A 28 40.79 9.71 18.81
CA SER A 28 41.60 9.38 17.62
C SER A 28 40.89 8.37 16.71
N ASN A 29 40.25 7.34 17.31
CA ASN A 29 39.46 6.36 16.57
C ASN A 29 38.24 6.99 15.89
N VAL A 30 37.50 7.87 16.59
CA VAL A 30 36.36 8.61 16.01
C VAL A 30 36.80 9.42 14.80
N GLN A 31 37.91 10.17 14.90
CA GLN A 31 38.44 10.94 13.78
C GLN A 31 38.84 10.03 12.61
N LYS A 32 39.55 8.93 12.88
CA LYS A 32 39.94 7.94 11.87
C LYS A 32 38.74 7.39 11.11
N TYR A 33 37.68 6.98 11.81
CA TYR A 33 36.48 6.45 11.17
C TYR A 33 35.71 7.54 10.40
N GLN A 34 35.60 8.75 10.94
CA GLN A 34 34.98 9.86 10.24
C GLN A 34 35.71 10.21 8.94
N ASN A 35 37.04 10.19 8.94
CA ASN A 35 37.83 10.45 7.73
C ASN A 35 37.68 9.30 6.72
N PHE A 36 37.75 8.05 7.17
CA PHE A 36 37.51 6.88 6.29
C PHE A 36 36.14 6.94 5.59
N ILE A 37 35.08 7.33 6.30
CA ILE A 37 33.72 7.44 5.74
C ILE A 37 33.60 8.62 4.76
N LYS A 38 34.39 9.69 4.94
CA LYS A 38 34.44 10.84 4.02
C LYS A 38 35.23 10.53 2.75
N GLU A 39 36.36 9.84 2.88
CA GLU A 39 37.33 9.62 1.79
C GLU A 39 36.98 8.41 0.92
N LYS A 40 36.25 7.43 1.45
CA LYS A 40 35.90 6.23 0.70
C LYS A 40 34.76 6.50 -0.27
N ASP A 41 35.13 6.66 -1.53
CA ASP A 41 34.22 6.66 -2.67
C ASP A 41 33.83 5.24 -3.06
N ILE A 42 32.53 5.04 -3.28
CA ILE A 42 32.00 3.81 -3.87
C ILE A 42 31.13 4.14 -5.07
N LEU A 43 31.09 3.21 -6.02
CA LEU A 43 30.20 3.29 -7.17
C LEU A 43 28.80 2.86 -6.74
N VAL A 44 27.84 3.75 -6.91
CA VAL A 44 26.42 3.49 -6.64
C VAL A 44 25.63 3.71 -7.91
N ASN A 45 24.66 2.83 -8.16
CA ASN A 45 23.71 2.99 -9.25
C ASN A 45 22.73 4.13 -8.95
N LYS A 46 22.75 5.18 -9.78
CA LYS A 46 21.77 6.27 -9.77
C LYS A 46 20.78 6.07 -10.91
N ILE A 47 19.50 6.25 -10.61
CA ILE A 47 18.43 6.27 -11.61
C ILE A 47 18.29 7.69 -12.15
N VAL A 48 18.35 7.85 -13.47
CA VAL A 48 18.17 9.11 -14.20
C VAL A 48 16.98 8.97 -15.15
N ILE A 49 16.10 9.97 -15.17
CA ILE A 49 14.96 9.99 -16.10
C ILE A 49 15.45 10.40 -17.49
N THR A 50 15.00 9.70 -18.53
CA THR A 50 15.37 9.93 -19.93
C THR A 50 14.15 10.35 -20.77
N PRO A 51 14.31 11.14 -21.84
CA PRO A 51 13.21 11.49 -22.75
C PRO A 51 12.81 10.32 -23.68
N TYR A 52 13.53 9.21 -23.61
CA TYR A 52 13.29 7.97 -24.36
C TYR A 52 13.17 6.78 -23.41
N HIS A 53 12.57 5.70 -23.88
CA HIS A 53 12.39 4.48 -23.10
C HIS A 53 13.54 3.49 -23.35
N ASN A 54 13.84 2.73 -22.30
CA ASN A 54 14.88 1.71 -22.28
C ASN A 54 14.22 0.38 -21.90
N THR A 55 14.78 -0.74 -22.35
CA THR A 55 14.36 -2.06 -21.91
C THR A 55 15.08 -2.42 -20.62
N ILE A 56 14.32 -2.58 -19.54
CA ILE A 56 14.81 -2.88 -18.20
C ILE A 56 14.42 -4.31 -17.83
N CYS A 57 15.33 -5.05 -17.21
CA CYS A 57 15.01 -6.36 -16.62
C CYS A 57 14.52 -6.18 -15.18
N LEU A 58 13.31 -6.64 -14.89
CA LEU A 58 12.73 -6.63 -13.55
C LEU A 58 13.54 -7.46 -12.56
N ASN A 59 13.99 -8.65 -12.99
CA ASN A 59 14.70 -9.58 -12.11
C ASN A 59 16.15 -9.13 -11.81
N CYS A 60 16.86 -8.61 -12.81
CA CYS A 60 18.25 -8.16 -12.64
C CYS A 60 18.36 -6.69 -12.22
N ASN A 61 17.26 -5.93 -12.26
CA ASN A 61 17.19 -4.50 -11.99
C ASN A 61 18.30 -3.70 -12.73
N GLN A 62 18.47 -3.99 -14.02
CA GLN A 62 19.47 -3.37 -14.88
C GLN A 62 18.84 -2.95 -16.21
N VAL A 63 19.43 -1.93 -16.86
CA VAL A 63 19.09 -1.54 -18.22
C VAL A 63 19.76 -2.52 -19.18
N CYS A 64 18.96 -3.25 -19.96
CA CYS A 64 19.45 -4.25 -20.90
C CYS A 64 19.62 -3.67 -22.30
N HIS A 65 18.76 -2.74 -22.71
CA HIS A 65 18.85 -2.06 -23.99
C HIS A 65 18.46 -0.59 -23.83
N GLU A 66 19.35 0.33 -24.19
CA GLU A 66 19.07 1.76 -24.17
C GLU A 66 18.40 2.21 -25.47
N ARG A 67 17.49 3.19 -25.40
CA ARG A 67 16.79 3.78 -26.57
C ARG A 67 16.13 2.70 -27.44
N CYS A 68 15.33 1.84 -26.81
CA CYS A 68 14.62 0.82 -27.56
C CYS A 68 13.73 1.50 -28.63
N SER A 69 13.79 1.01 -29.85
CA SER A 69 13.02 1.58 -30.98
C SER A 69 11.66 0.91 -31.16
N LEU A 70 11.31 -0.02 -30.27
CA LEU A 70 10.02 -0.69 -30.27
C LEU A 70 8.94 0.24 -29.73
N THR A 71 7.67 -0.13 -29.93
CA THR A 71 6.56 0.55 -29.27
C THR A 71 6.72 0.45 -27.75
N GLU A 72 6.61 1.59 -27.07
CA GLU A 72 6.75 1.66 -25.62
C GLU A 72 5.66 0.80 -24.95
N THR A 73 6.06 0.00 -23.98
CA THR A 73 5.15 -0.81 -23.17
C THR A 73 5.66 -0.85 -21.73
N THR A 74 4.84 -0.38 -20.80
CA THR A 74 5.19 -0.36 -19.38
C THR A 74 4.88 -1.68 -18.69
N GLU A 75 4.13 -2.57 -19.35
CA GLU A 75 3.79 -3.88 -18.81
C GLU A 75 4.93 -4.87 -18.97
N VAL A 76 5.12 -5.67 -17.92
CA VAL A 76 6.20 -6.66 -17.86
C VAL A 76 5.83 -7.86 -18.72
N GLY A 77 6.76 -8.25 -19.59
CA GLY A 77 6.63 -9.45 -20.41
C GLY A 77 5.77 -9.31 -21.66
N GLU A 78 5.55 -8.09 -22.10
CA GLU A 78 4.82 -7.84 -23.33
C GLU A 78 5.51 -8.44 -24.57
N LYS A 79 4.71 -9.02 -25.49
CA LYS A 79 5.24 -9.79 -26.63
C LYS A 79 6.10 -8.96 -27.57
N VAL A 80 5.88 -7.65 -27.62
CA VAL A 80 6.71 -6.72 -28.40
C VAL A 80 8.19 -6.80 -27.99
N LEU A 81 8.47 -7.07 -26.71
CA LEU A 81 9.83 -7.17 -26.17
C LEU A 81 10.61 -8.37 -26.70
N GLN A 82 9.95 -9.41 -27.22
CA GLN A 82 10.62 -10.52 -27.91
C GLN A 82 11.45 -10.05 -29.10
N ARG A 83 11.08 -8.90 -29.69
CA ARG A 83 11.77 -8.30 -30.84
C ARG A 83 12.85 -7.31 -30.42
N CYS A 84 13.11 -7.15 -29.13
CA CYS A 84 14.13 -6.24 -28.66
C CYS A 84 15.50 -6.77 -29.07
N ALA A 85 16.41 -5.89 -29.51
CA ALA A 85 17.71 -6.26 -30.07
C ALA A 85 18.58 -7.11 -29.12
N VAL A 86 18.31 -7.04 -27.82
CA VAL A 86 19.04 -7.78 -26.79
C VAL A 86 18.38 -9.10 -26.40
N ILE A 87 17.19 -9.39 -26.94
CA ILE A 87 16.54 -10.69 -26.77
C ILE A 87 16.96 -11.57 -27.96
N GLY A 88 17.65 -12.65 -27.66
CA GLY A 88 18.07 -13.63 -28.66
C GLY A 88 16.89 -14.42 -29.23
N SER A 89 17.14 -15.18 -30.29
CA SER A 89 16.15 -16.05 -30.93
C SER A 89 15.53 -17.11 -30.02
N ASN A 90 16.21 -17.43 -28.91
CA ASN A 90 15.72 -18.32 -27.85
C ASN A 90 14.81 -17.63 -26.81
N GLY A 91 14.44 -16.36 -27.03
CA GLY A 91 13.63 -15.56 -26.12
C GLY A 91 14.37 -15.08 -24.85
N LYS A 92 15.69 -15.26 -24.77
CA LYS A 92 16.50 -14.87 -23.61
C LYS A 92 17.32 -13.63 -23.88
N CYS A 93 17.41 -12.78 -22.87
CA CYS A 93 18.26 -11.60 -22.87
C CYS A 93 19.75 -11.97 -22.89
N THR A 94 20.51 -11.37 -23.79
CA THR A 94 21.95 -11.58 -23.93
C THR A 94 22.79 -10.66 -23.03
N VAL A 95 22.19 -9.57 -22.54
CA VAL A 95 22.85 -8.55 -21.69
C VAL A 95 22.68 -8.85 -20.19
N CYS A 96 21.61 -9.54 -19.83
CA CYS A 96 21.26 -9.89 -18.47
C CYS A 96 22.21 -10.95 -17.91
N LYS A 97 22.78 -10.74 -16.71
CA LYS A 97 23.65 -11.74 -16.06
C LYS A 97 22.98 -13.11 -15.90
N ALA A 98 21.68 -13.13 -15.66
CA ALA A 98 20.89 -14.34 -15.49
C ALA A 98 20.22 -14.82 -16.79
N HIS A 99 20.51 -14.20 -17.94
CA HIS A 99 19.88 -14.50 -19.23
C HIS A 99 18.35 -14.61 -19.17
N CYS A 100 17.72 -13.66 -18.49
CA CYS A 100 16.28 -13.68 -18.22
C CYS A 100 15.46 -13.70 -19.51
N SER A 101 14.31 -14.38 -19.46
CA SER A 101 13.31 -14.34 -20.55
C SER A 101 12.84 -12.90 -20.82
N PHE A 102 12.40 -12.63 -22.04
CA PHE A 102 11.70 -11.39 -22.39
C PHE A 102 10.51 -11.11 -21.45
N ASP A 103 9.89 -12.15 -20.89
CA ASP A 103 8.80 -12.07 -19.90
C ASP A 103 9.15 -11.27 -18.64
N ASN A 104 10.45 -11.07 -18.36
CA ASN A 104 10.94 -10.32 -17.20
C ASN A 104 11.41 -8.91 -17.58
N HIS A 105 11.05 -8.42 -18.76
CA HIS A 105 11.46 -7.11 -19.24
C HIS A 105 10.26 -6.18 -19.41
N TYR A 106 10.51 -4.88 -19.36
CA TYR A 106 9.53 -3.83 -19.61
C TYR A 106 10.25 -2.57 -20.12
N HIS A 107 9.48 -1.64 -20.70
CA HIS A 107 9.99 -0.31 -21.02
C HIS A 107 9.80 0.66 -19.86
N ASP A 108 10.85 1.42 -19.57
CA ASP A 108 10.79 2.55 -18.65
C ASP A 108 11.72 3.65 -19.14
N ARG A 109 11.40 4.89 -18.80
CA ARG A 109 12.16 6.08 -19.16
C ARG A 109 13.24 6.38 -18.13
N LYS A 110 13.97 5.32 -17.76
CA LYS A 110 14.99 5.34 -16.70
C LYS A 110 16.29 4.75 -17.21
N LEU A 111 17.39 5.43 -16.88
CA LEU A 111 18.75 4.94 -17.08
C LEU A 111 19.39 4.69 -15.71
N ILE A 112 20.11 3.57 -15.58
CA ILE A 112 20.83 3.22 -14.36
C ILE A 112 22.31 3.49 -14.62
N THR A 113 22.81 4.63 -14.12
CA THR A 113 24.20 5.05 -14.31
C THR A 113 25.00 4.89 -13.02
N PRO A 114 26.19 4.27 -13.05
CA PRO A 114 27.06 4.24 -11.88
C PRO A 114 27.61 5.65 -11.63
N VAL A 115 27.48 6.13 -10.40
CA VAL A 115 28.03 7.42 -9.94
C VAL A 115 28.89 7.21 -8.70
N HIS A 116 29.98 7.96 -8.61
CA HIS A 116 30.79 7.97 -7.39
C HIS A 116 30.06 8.71 -6.28
N ARG A 117 29.96 8.08 -5.12
CA ARG A 117 29.44 8.68 -3.90
C ARG A 117 30.26 8.26 -2.70
N THR A 118 30.44 9.19 -1.76
CA THR A 118 31.09 8.91 -0.48
C THR A 118 30.16 8.08 0.41
N LEU A 119 30.75 7.24 1.27
CA LEU A 119 29.98 6.49 2.28
C LEU A 119 29.15 7.42 3.18
N LYS A 120 29.67 8.62 3.49
CA LYS A 120 28.93 9.63 4.26
C LYS A 120 27.62 10.03 3.58
N ALA A 121 27.67 10.34 2.29
CA ALA A 121 26.47 10.76 1.55
C ALA A 121 25.43 9.64 1.49
N ILE A 122 25.88 8.39 1.35
CA ILE A 122 24.99 7.23 1.30
C ILE A 122 24.34 6.97 2.66
N ALA A 123 25.11 7.04 3.74
CA ALA A 123 24.58 6.87 5.10
C ALA A 123 23.51 7.92 5.42
N ASN A 124 23.77 9.18 5.06
CA ASN A 124 22.79 10.26 5.22
C ASN A 124 21.54 10.02 4.37
N ASP A 125 21.70 9.66 3.09
CA ASP A 125 20.57 9.38 2.19
C ASP A 125 19.71 8.22 2.74
N ILE A 126 20.32 7.16 3.28
CA ILE A 126 19.61 6.04 3.90
C ILE A 126 18.84 6.51 5.13
N GLN A 127 19.47 7.32 5.99
CA GLN A 127 18.81 7.87 7.18
C GLN A 127 17.60 8.73 6.80
N THR A 128 17.75 9.64 5.84
CA THR A 128 16.65 10.48 5.35
C THR A 128 15.53 9.65 4.74
N ARG A 129 15.84 8.64 3.91
CA ARG A 129 14.83 7.75 3.33
C ARG A 129 14.12 6.90 4.38
N SER A 130 14.84 6.46 5.40
CA SER A 130 14.27 5.69 6.52
C SER A 130 13.28 6.54 7.32
N LEU A 131 13.62 7.80 7.62
CA LEU A 131 12.71 8.74 8.28
C LEU A 131 11.46 9.00 7.42
N ALA A 132 11.65 9.34 6.14
CA ALA A 132 10.53 9.56 5.22
C ALA A 132 9.63 8.31 5.06
N ALA A 133 10.22 7.12 5.03
CA ALA A 133 9.47 5.87 4.96
C ALA A 133 8.63 5.62 6.23
N LYS A 134 9.15 5.95 7.41
CA LYS A 134 8.39 5.89 8.68
C LYS A 134 7.21 6.86 8.65
N GLU A 135 7.44 8.13 8.30
CA GLU A 135 6.38 9.13 8.21
C GLU A 135 5.30 8.72 7.19
N ASN A 136 5.70 8.19 6.03
CA ASN A 136 4.76 7.73 5.02
C ASN A 136 3.98 6.50 5.49
N LYS A 137 4.62 5.57 6.19
CA LYS A 137 3.95 4.42 6.80
C LYS A 137 2.89 4.88 7.78
N GLU A 138 3.24 5.75 8.73
CA GLU A 138 2.29 6.30 9.71
C GLU A 138 1.09 6.97 9.02
N LYS A 139 1.32 7.76 7.96
CA LYS A 139 0.24 8.36 7.15
C LYS A 139 -0.66 7.33 6.49
N VAL A 140 -0.09 6.25 5.96
CA VAL A 140 -0.86 5.18 5.31
C VAL A 140 -1.63 4.38 6.35
N ASP A 141 -1.03 4.06 7.50
CA ASP A 141 -1.66 3.33 8.59
C ASP A 141 -2.88 4.11 9.13
N MET A 142 -2.74 5.41 9.40
CA MET A 142 -3.86 6.28 9.82
C MET A 142 -4.99 6.32 8.78
N LYS A 143 -4.66 6.38 7.48
CA LYS A 143 -5.65 6.33 6.40
C LYS A 143 -6.34 4.98 6.34
N CYS A 144 -5.60 3.89 6.55
CA CYS A 144 -6.13 2.54 6.55
C CYS A 144 -7.14 2.37 7.69
N GLU A 145 -6.81 2.82 8.90
CA GLU A 145 -7.71 2.84 10.05
C GLU A 145 -9.00 3.63 9.74
N THR A 146 -8.86 4.85 9.21
CA THR A 146 -10.02 5.70 8.84
C THR A 146 -10.93 5.01 7.82
N VAL A 147 -10.34 4.38 6.79
CA VAL A 147 -11.09 3.66 5.76
C VAL A 147 -11.77 2.42 6.35
N GLN A 148 -11.12 1.70 7.26
CA GLN A 148 -11.70 0.54 7.94
C GLN A 148 -12.88 0.95 8.83
N GLU A 149 -12.77 2.04 9.59
CA GLU A 149 -13.86 2.58 10.39
C GLU A 149 -15.04 3.00 9.52
N THR A 150 -14.76 3.72 8.43
CA THR A 150 -15.79 4.15 7.47
C THR A 150 -16.49 2.95 6.84
N LYS A 151 -15.73 1.92 6.45
CA LYS A 151 -16.29 0.67 5.92
C LYS A 151 -17.24 0.03 6.92
N LYS A 152 -16.84 -0.07 8.19
CA LYS A 152 -17.67 -0.65 9.24
C LYS A 152 -18.99 0.12 9.41
N LEU A 153 -18.93 1.45 9.45
CA LEU A 153 -20.14 2.29 9.54
C LEU A 153 -21.10 2.06 8.35
N ILE A 154 -20.56 1.91 7.14
CA ILE A 154 -21.36 1.62 5.95
C ILE A 154 -21.98 0.22 6.04
N GLU A 155 -21.22 -0.80 6.48
CA GLU A 155 -21.71 -2.17 6.67
C GLU A 155 -22.85 -2.21 7.71
N ASP A 156 -22.70 -1.50 8.82
CA ASP A 156 -23.72 -1.40 9.87
C ASP A 156 -25.00 -0.73 9.34
N ALA A 157 -24.86 0.41 8.64
CA ALA A 157 -25.99 1.12 8.04
C ALA A 157 -26.72 0.28 6.97
N LEU A 158 -25.96 -0.45 6.14
CA LEU A 158 -26.52 -1.34 5.13
C LEU A 158 -27.33 -2.47 5.78
N ASN A 159 -26.81 -3.05 6.86
CA ASN A 159 -27.49 -4.12 7.58
C ASN A 159 -28.77 -3.61 8.27
N GLU A 160 -28.75 -2.41 8.83
CA GLU A 160 -29.95 -1.76 9.37
C GLU A 160 -31.03 -1.57 8.29
N GLN A 161 -30.66 -1.05 7.12
CA GLN A 161 -31.60 -0.86 6.01
C GLN A 161 -32.15 -2.20 5.49
N TYR A 162 -31.30 -3.21 5.37
CA TYR A 162 -31.72 -4.56 4.99
C TYR A 162 -32.78 -5.10 5.96
N ASN A 163 -32.57 -4.94 7.27
CA ASN A 163 -33.53 -5.38 8.28
C ASN A 163 -34.86 -4.60 8.19
N LYS A 164 -34.82 -3.27 7.97
CA LYS A 164 -36.04 -2.46 7.75
C LYS A 164 -36.85 -2.93 6.54
N VAL A 165 -36.18 -3.22 5.43
CA VAL A 165 -36.82 -3.76 4.22
C VAL A 165 -37.42 -5.13 4.50
N LYS A 166 -36.66 -6.01 5.14
CA LYS A 166 -37.12 -7.35 5.53
C LYS A 166 -38.37 -7.29 6.41
N GLU A 167 -38.37 -6.46 7.45
CA GLU A 167 -39.52 -6.26 8.34
C GLU A 167 -40.73 -5.68 7.60
N SER A 168 -40.52 -4.72 6.70
CA SER A 168 -41.59 -4.15 5.88
C SER A 168 -42.24 -5.21 4.98
N CYS A 169 -41.44 -6.07 4.35
CA CYS A 169 -41.94 -7.21 3.58
C CYS A 169 -42.74 -8.18 4.45
N TYR A 170 -42.27 -8.47 5.68
CA TYR A 170 -43.04 -9.29 6.63
C TYR A 170 -44.37 -8.64 6.99
N ARG A 171 -44.38 -7.33 7.29
CA ARG A 171 -45.62 -6.59 7.58
C ARG A 171 -46.61 -6.65 6.43
N ILE A 172 -46.17 -6.36 5.20
CA ILE A 172 -47.01 -6.45 4.00
C ILE A 172 -47.59 -7.86 3.88
N LYS A 173 -46.75 -8.89 4.01
CA LYS A 173 -47.20 -10.29 3.97
C LYS A 173 -48.28 -10.59 5.02
N GLN A 174 -48.17 -10.04 6.23
CA GLN A 174 -49.19 -10.25 7.28
C GLN A 174 -50.48 -9.47 7.00
N THR A 175 -50.39 -8.21 6.55
CA THR A 175 -51.57 -7.41 6.20
C THR A 175 -52.34 -8.05 5.04
N CYS A 176 -51.64 -8.53 4.01
CA CYS A 176 -52.28 -9.19 2.87
C CYS A 176 -52.92 -10.54 3.23
N LYS A 177 -52.50 -11.23 4.30
CA LYS A 177 -53.19 -12.44 4.79
C LYS A 177 -54.58 -12.15 5.36
N GLY A 178 -54.80 -10.95 5.89
CA GLY A 178 -56.10 -10.52 6.40
C GLY A 178 -57.04 -9.98 5.32
N PHE A 179 -56.56 -9.85 4.07
CA PHE A 179 -57.34 -9.30 2.96
C PHE A 179 -57.52 -10.35 1.88
N ASN A 180 -58.62 -11.10 1.95
CA ASN A 180 -59.02 -12.02 0.92
C ASN A 180 -60.05 -11.35 0.01
N VAL A 181 -59.59 -10.84 -1.14
CA VAL A 181 -60.41 -10.13 -2.13
C VAL A 181 -61.65 -10.94 -2.52
N VAL A 182 -61.55 -12.27 -2.60
CA VAL A 182 -62.68 -13.12 -2.98
C VAL A 182 -63.72 -13.20 -1.87
N GLU A 183 -63.30 -13.31 -0.61
CA GLU A 183 -64.21 -13.28 0.55
C GLU A 183 -64.86 -11.91 0.72
N GLU A 184 -64.09 -10.82 0.61
CA GLU A 184 -64.60 -9.45 0.71
C GLU A 184 -65.59 -9.13 -0.42
N LEU A 185 -65.29 -9.51 -1.66
CA LEU A 185 -66.23 -9.38 -2.78
C LEU A 185 -67.48 -10.23 -2.58
N TYR A 186 -67.34 -11.44 -2.03
CA TYR A 186 -68.48 -12.30 -1.73
C TYR A 186 -69.39 -11.69 -0.66
N ILE A 187 -68.81 -11.16 0.43
CA ILE A 187 -69.55 -10.45 1.48
C ILE A 187 -70.25 -9.21 0.89
N PHE A 188 -69.55 -8.43 0.07
CA PHE A 188 -70.12 -7.24 -0.57
C PHE A 188 -71.27 -7.56 -1.54
N ILE A 189 -71.13 -8.59 -2.37
CA ILE A 189 -72.21 -9.07 -3.25
C ILE A 189 -73.43 -9.49 -2.43
N ASN A 190 -73.22 -10.16 -1.30
CA ASN A 190 -74.33 -10.58 -0.43
C ASN A 190 -75.02 -9.38 0.23
N LEU A 191 -74.28 -8.37 0.67
CA LEU A 191 -74.84 -7.11 1.16
C LEU A 191 -75.69 -6.43 0.08
N LEU A 192 -75.18 -6.30 -1.15
CA LEU A 192 -75.92 -5.73 -2.28
C LEU A 192 -77.20 -6.52 -2.59
N LYS A 193 -77.16 -7.86 -2.51
CA LYS A 193 -78.36 -8.69 -2.68
C LYS A 193 -79.40 -8.42 -1.58
N ILE A 194 -78.97 -8.28 -0.33
CA ILE A 194 -79.86 -7.96 0.80
C ILE A 194 -80.52 -6.59 0.57
N ASP A 195 -79.74 -5.57 0.20
CA ASP A 195 -80.25 -4.22 -0.06
C ASP A 195 -81.23 -4.19 -1.24
N CYS A 196 -80.90 -4.86 -2.35
CA CYS A 196 -81.81 -5.02 -3.49
C CYS A 196 -83.13 -5.70 -3.08
N ASN A 197 -83.07 -6.74 -2.26
CA ASN A 197 -84.27 -7.43 -1.76
C ASN A 197 -85.09 -6.55 -0.81
N SER A 198 -84.45 -5.72 0.02
CA SER A 198 -85.11 -4.73 0.87
C SER A 198 -85.81 -3.63 0.06
N LEU A 199 -85.20 -3.17 -1.03
CA LEU A 199 -85.78 -2.17 -1.92
C LEU A 199 -86.96 -2.73 -2.73
N ASN A 200 -86.83 -3.97 -3.21
CA ASN A 200 -87.89 -4.66 -3.93
C ASN A 200 -89.10 -4.93 -3.01
N SER A 201 -88.87 -5.34 -1.76
CA SER A 201 -89.96 -5.54 -0.78
C SER A 201 -90.65 -4.24 -0.36
N GLN A 202 -89.95 -3.10 -0.32
CA GLN A 202 -90.56 -1.78 -0.10
C GLN A 202 -91.36 -1.29 -1.32
N SER A 203 -90.96 -1.65 -2.54
CA SER A 203 -91.68 -1.26 -3.78
C SER A 203 -92.98 -2.04 -4.04
N VAL A 204 -93.21 -3.15 -3.33
CA VAL A 204 -94.45 -3.96 -3.40
C VAL A 204 -95.57 -3.38 -2.50
N ILE A 205 -95.30 -2.35 -1.70
CA ILE A 205 -96.32 -1.58 -0.98
C ILE A 205 -96.63 -0.31 -1.78
N ARG A 206 -97.37 -0.46 -2.89
CA ARG A 206 -98.13 0.61 -3.54
C ARG A 206 -99.44 0.05 -4.08
#